data_AF-A0A8S9LFK8-F1
#
_entry.id   AF-A0A8S9LFK8-F1
#
_cell.length_a   1.000
_cell.length_b   1.000
_cell.length_c   1.000
_cell.angle_alpha   90.00
_cell.angle_beta   90.00
_cell.angle_gamma   90.00
#
_symmetry.space_group_name_H-M   'P 1'
#
loop_
_entity.id
_entity.type
_entity.pdbx_description
1 polymer ?
#
loop_
_entity_poly.entity_id
_entity_poly.type
_entity_poly.pdbx_seq_one_letter_code
_entity_poly.pdbx_strand_id
1 'polypeptide(L)'
;KKKKQKSPNLTKEEKTIRDSYFYCCQNFFTLPEMIDYMKVNHGLPKTTVTNVFRELLTGRNGEAYLRASQRRALQRSSNGTTSGSVGSSSSTK
;
A
#
# COMPACT_ATOMS: atom_id res chain seq x y z
N LYS A 1 35.63 16.96 -8.65
CA LYS A 1 34.87 16.73 -7.39
C LYS A 1 33.67 17.71 -7.35
N LYS A 2 32.46 17.29 -7.75
CA LYS A 2 31.27 18.17 -7.67
C LYS A 2 30.66 18.07 -6.27
N LYS A 3 30.85 19.13 -5.46
CA LYS A 3 30.06 19.37 -4.24
C LYS A 3 28.63 19.71 -4.66
N LYS A 4 27.70 18.78 -4.43
CA LYS A 4 26.26 19.00 -4.66
C LYS A 4 25.74 19.89 -3.54
N GLN A 5 25.34 21.10 -3.92
CA GLN A 5 24.76 22.12 -3.06
C GLN A 5 23.56 21.57 -2.28
N LYS A 6 23.48 21.96 -1.01
CA LYS A 6 22.50 21.53 -0.02
C LYS A 6 21.60 22.72 0.33
N SER A 7 20.45 22.83 -0.34
CA SER A 7 19.19 23.51 0.10
C SER A 7 18.20 23.66 -1.09
N PRO A 8 16.85 23.58 -0.95
CA PRO A 8 15.98 22.97 0.06
C PRO A 8 15.30 21.71 -0.54
N ASN A 9 15.87 20.51 -0.34
CA ASN A 9 15.31 19.28 -0.95
C ASN A 9 14.08 18.72 -0.21
N LEU A 10 13.56 19.37 0.83
CA LEU A 10 12.40 18.86 1.58
C LEU A 10 11.16 18.65 0.69
N THR A 11 10.91 19.53 -0.30
CA THR A 11 9.65 19.49 -1.07
C THR A 11 9.56 18.38 -2.14
N LYS A 12 10.68 17.89 -2.66
CA LYS A 12 10.68 16.81 -3.66
C LYS A 12 10.54 15.44 -2.99
N GLU A 13 11.21 15.24 -1.88
CA GLU A 13 11.07 14.03 -1.06
C GLU A 13 9.65 13.93 -0.50
N GLU A 14 9.09 15.01 0.05
CA GLU A 14 7.71 14.98 0.54
C GLU A 14 6.67 14.70 -0.55
N LYS A 15 6.87 15.23 -1.77
CA LYS A 15 5.99 14.91 -2.92
C LYS A 15 6.06 13.44 -3.30
N THR A 16 7.26 12.86 -3.36
CA THR A 16 7.45 11.46 -3.75
C THR A 16 6.95 10.50 -2.66
N ILE A 17 7.10 10.85 -1.39
CA ILE A 17 6.52 10.12 -0.26
C ILE A 17 4.99 10.14 -0.36
N ARG A 18 4.36 11.30 -0.56
CA ARG A 18 2.89 11.40 -0.71
C ARG A 18 2.36 10.63 -1.91
N ASP A 19 3.03 10.73 -3.06
CA ASP A 19 2.66 9.98 -4.27
C ASP A 19 2.74 8.47 -4.02
N SER A 20 3.78 8.02 -3.32
CA SER A 20 3.95 6.63 -2.93
C SER A 20 2.88 6.14 -1.95
N TYR A 21 2.51 6.95 -0.94
CA TYR A 21 1.38 6.65 -0.07
C TYR A 21 0.06 6.59 -0.85
N PHE A 22 -0.15 7.51 -1.79
CA PHE A 22 -1.34 7.53 -2.64
C PHE A 22 -1.43 6.30 -3.53
N TYR A 23 -0.32 5.85 -4.11
CA TYR A 23 -0.23 4.61 -4.86
C TYR A 23 -0.58 3.39 -4.00
N CYS A 24 -0.04 3.31 -2.78
CA CYS A 24 -0.37 2.24 -1.83
C CYS A 24 -1.87 2.24 -1.49
N CYS A 25 -2.47 3.42 -1.29
CA CYS A 25 -3.90 3.57 -1.04
C CYS A 25 -4.76 3.15 -2.24
N GLN A 26 -4.42 3.61 -3.45
CA GLN A 26 -5.12 3.23 -4.69
C GLN A 26 -5.08 1.72 -4.96
N ASN A 27 -3.95 1.09 -4.64
CA ASN A 27 -3.79 -0.33 -4.82
C ASN A 27 -4.36 -1.15 -3.66
N PHE A 28 -4.89 -0.52 -2.60
CA PHE A 28 -5.31 -1.19 -1.38
C PHE A 28 -4.21 -2.09 -0.83
N PHE A 29 -3.03 -1.52 -0.60
CA PHE A 29 -1.94 -2.23 0.04
C PHE A 29 -2.29 -2.55 1.48
N THR A 30 -1.89 -3.74 1.92
CA THR A 30 -1.99 -4.10 3.33
C THR A 30 -0.90 -3.37 4.14
N LEU A 31 -1.08 -3.27 5.46
CA LEU A 31 -0.08 -2.67 6.36
C LEU A 31 1.35 -3.18 6.10
N PRO A 32 1.64 -4.51 6.02
CA PRO A 32 2.99 -4.99 5.75
C PRO A 32 3.51 -4.59 4.36
N GLU A 33 2.68 -4.58 3.31
CA GLU A 33 3.10 -4.15 1.97
C GLU A 33 3.43 -2.67 1.91
N MET A 34 2.65 -1.85 2.60
CA MET A 34 2.91 -0.42 2.71
C MET A 34 4.21 -0.15 3.45
N ILE A 35 4.48 -0.91 4.54
CA ILE A 35 5.73 -0.82 5.30
C ILE A 35 6.92 -1.20 4.42
N ASP A 36 6.84 -2.31 3.69
CA ASP A 36 7.94 -2.76 2.83
C ASP A 36 8.20 -1.77 1.69
N TYR A 37 7.14 -1.33 1.01
CA TYR A 37 7.24 -0.35 -0.08
C TYR A 37 7.83 0.99 0.38
N MET A 38 7.37 1.51 1.51
CA MET A 38 7.87 2.76 2.09
C MET A 38 9.31 2.64 2.60
N LYS A 39 9.67 1.50 3.16
CA LYS A 39 11.03 1.21 3.61
C LYS A 39 12.00 1.10 2.43
N VAL A 40 11.63 0.39 1.36
CA VAL A 40 12.49 0.20 0.18
C VAL A 40 12.62 1.49 -0.63
N ASN A 41 11.54 2.25 -0.83
CA ASN A 41 11.57 3.46 -1.66
C ASN A 41 12.10 4.69 -0.92
N HIS A 42 11.75 4.86 0.36
CA HIS A 42 12.01 6.10 1.11
C HIS A 42 12.80 5.88 2.41
N GLY A 43 13.10 4.63 2.78
CA GLY A 43 13.77 4.34 4.05
C GLY A 43 12.92 4.65 5.29
N LEU A 44 11.60 4.77 5.13
CA LEU A 44 10.72 5.19 6.22
C LEU A 44 10.59 4.09 7.29
N PRO A 45 10.56 4.46 8.58
CA PRO A 45 10.40 3.50 9.64
C PRO A 45 8.97 2.96 9.67
N LYS A 46 8.84 1.68 10.02
CA LYS A 46 7.56 0.97 10.13
C LYS A 46 6.53 1.69 11.01
N THR A 47 7.00 2.39 12.05
CA THR A 47 6.16 3.16 12.98
C THR A 47 5.45 4.31 12.30
N THR A 48 6.14 5.07 11.43
CA THR A 48 5.54 6.16 10.65
C THR A 48 4.46 5.63 9.73
N VAL A 49 4.77 4.57 8.97
CA VAL A 49 3.82 3.96 8.03
C VAL A 49 2.60 3.40 8.76
N THR A 50 2.81 2.78 9.93
CA THR A 50 1.72 2.24 10.76
C THR A 50 0.81 3.35 11.30
N ASN A 51 1.36 4.49 11.73
CA ASN A 51 0.55 5.63 12.17
C ASN A 51 -0.29 6.19 11.02
N VAL A 52 0.31 6.43 9.85
CA VAL A 52 -0.42 6.91 8.66
C VAL A 52 -1.52 5.93 8.27
N PHE A 53 -1.22 4.63 8.28
CA PHE A 53 -2.21 3.59 8.00
C PHE A 53 -3.36 3.63 9.01
N ARG A 54 -3.07 3.75 10.31
CA ARG A 54 -4.10 3.87 11.35
C ARG A 54 -4.94 5.13 11.17
N GLU A 55 -4.35 6.28 10.86
CA GLU A 55 -5.11 7.50 10.59
C GLU A 55 -6.05 7.35 9.38
N LEU A 56 -5.59 6.67 8.32
CA LEU A 56 -6.44 6.29 7.18
C LEU A 56 -7.62 5.42 7.60
N LEU A 57 -7.40 4.46 8.50
CA LEU A 57 -8.46 3.60 9.01
C LEU A 57 -9.47 4.36 9.89
N THR A 58 -8.99 5.30 10.71
CA THR A 58 -9.81 6.09 11.64
C THR A 58 -10.73 7.06 10.90
N GLY A 59 -10.31 7.59 9.75
CA GLY A 59 -11.00 8.71 9.11
C GLY A 59 -12.31 8.38 8.35
N ARG A 60 -12.45 7.20 7.72
CA ARG A 60 -13.52 7.05 6.69
C ARG A 60 -14.01 5.63 6.34
N ASN A 61 -13.96 4.67 7.27
CA ASN A 61 -14.25 3.23 7.11
C ASN A 61 -13.00 2.36 6.94
N GLY A 62 -12.15 2.33 7.96
CA GLY A 62 -11.00 1.43 8.00
C GLY A 62 -11.34 -0.03 7.76
N GLU A 63 -12.50 -0.52 8.21
CA GLU A 63 -12.94 -1.89 7.93
C GLU A 63 -13.16 -2.16 6.44
N ALA A 64 -13.75 -1.21 5.71
CA ALA A 64 -13.96 -1.35 4.27
C ALA A 64 -12.62 -1.36 3.53
N TYR A 65 -11.68 -0.50 3.95
CA TYR A 65 -10.32 -0.48 3.41
C TYR A 65 -9.58 -1.78 3.71
N LEU A 66 -9.65 -2.29 4.94
CA LEU A 66 -9.03 -3.57 5.34
C LEU A 66 -9.59 -4.72 4.52
N ARG A 67 -10.92 -4.80 4.36
CA ARG A 67 -11.58 -5.83 3.56
C ARG A 67 -11.16 -5.76 2.09
N ALA A 68 -11.07 -4.55 1.52
CA ALA A 68 -10.59 -4.37 0.15
C ALA A 68 -9.11 -4.73 0.01
N SER A 69 -8.26 -4.33 0.97
CA SER A 69 -6.82 -4.62 0.96
C SER A 69 -6.52 -6.11 1.05
N GLN A 70 -7.23 -6.85 1.90
CA GLN A 70 -7.11 -8.30 2.00
C GLN A 70 -7.55 -8.99 0.71
N ARG A 71 -8.70 -8.61 0.14
CA ARG A 71 -9.15 -9.15 -1.15
C ARG A 71 -8.14 -8.89 -2.26
N ARG A 72 -7.53 -7.70 -2.28
CA ARG A 72 -6.57 -7.31 -3.32
C ARG A 72 -5.20 -7.94 -3.14
N ALA A 73 -4.74 -8.10 -1.90
CA ALA A 73 -3.55 -8.87 -1.58
C ALA A 73 -3.71 -10.33 -1.99
N LEU A 74 -4.86 -10.96 -1.69
CA LEU A 74 -5.18 -12.30 -2.16
C LEU A 74 -5.13 -12.39 -3.69
N GLN A 75 -5.74 -11.42 -4.40
CA GLN A 75 -5.68 -11.37 -5.86
C GLN A 75 -4.24 -11.27 -6.39
N ARG A 76 -3.40 -10.41 -5.78
CA ARG A 76 -1.98 -10.27 -6.16
C ARG A 76 -1.19 -11.56 -5.90
N SER A 77 -1.40 -12.21 -4.76
CA SER A 77 -0.78 -13.49 -4.45
C SER A 77 -1.28 -14.61 -5.36
N SER A 78 -2.57 -14.61 -5.71
CA SER A 78 -3.16 -15.62 -6.61
C SER A 78 -2.77 -15.40 -8.08
N ASN A 79 -2.44 -14.17 -8.50
CA ASN A 79 -2.01 -13.91 -9.88
C ASN A 79 -0.57 -14.37 -10.16
N GLY A 80 0.13 -14.91 -9.15
CA GLY A 80 1.37 -15.68 -9.29
C GLY A 80 1.16 -17.19 -9.41
N THR A 81 -0.09 -17.68 -9.35
CA THR A 81 -0.41 -19.10 -9.52
C THR A 81 -1.70 -19.25 -10.30
N THR A 82 -1.55 -19.51 -11.59
CA THR A 82 -2.48 -20.37 -12.31
C THR A 82 -2.74 -21.64 -11.48
N SER A 83 -3.85 -21.66 -10.73
CA SER A 83 -4.60 -22.87 -10.39
C SER A 83 -5.85 -22.53 -9.58
N GLY A 84 -7.00 -22.68 -10.23
CA GLY A 84 -8.11 -23.43 -9.66
C GLY A 84 -8.77 -22.86 -8.39
N SER A 85 -9.77 -22.02 -8.58
CA SER A 85 -10.97 -22.09 -7.74
C SER A 85 -12.19 -21.97 -8.64
N VAL A 86 -12.52 -23.10 -9.26
CA VAL A 86 -13.92 -23.54 -9.43
C VAL A 86 -14.67 -23.29 -8.12
N GLY A 87 -15.93 -22.89 -8.05
CA GLY A 87 -16.94 -22.52 -9.02
C GLY A 87 -18.13 -22.07 -8.17
N SER A 88 -18.80 -21.00 -8.58
CA SER A 88 -20.15 -20.69 -8.07
C SER A 88 -21.10 -20.68 -9.25
N SER A 89 -21.29 -21.86 -9.84
CA SER A 89 -22.43 -22.15 -10.69
C SER A 89 -23.56 -22.56 -9.76
N SER A 90 -24.40 -21.59 -9.39
CA SER A 90 -25.65 -21.83 -8.70
C SER A 90 -26.60 -22.58 -9.65
N SER A 91 -26.64 -23.90 -9.53
CA SER A 91 -27.73 -24.71 -10.07
C SER A 91 -28.96 -24.50 -9.20
N THR A 92 -29.95 -23.77 -9.71
CA THR A 92 -31.33 -23.83 -9.21
C THR A 92 -32.14 -24.67 -10.19
N LYS A 93 -32.60 -25.81 -9.66
CA LYS A 93 -33.53 -26.77 -10.24
C LYS A 93 -34.94 -26.17 -10.35
#